data_AF-A0A8T3XUQ7-F1
#
_entry.id   AF-A0A8T3XUQ7-F1
#
_cell.length_a   1.000
_cell.length_b   1.000
_cell.length_c   1.000
_cell.angle_alpha   90.00
_cell.angle_beta   90.00
_cell.angle_gamma   90.00
#
_symmetry.space_group_name_H-M   'P 1'
#
loop_
_entity.id
_entity.type
_entity.pdbx_description
1 polymer ?
#
loop_
_entity_poly.entity_id
_entity_poly.type
_entity_poly.pdbx_seq_one_letter_code
_entity_poly.pdbx_strand_id
1 'polypeptide(L)'
;MVLERLISISDALKHPGWMYIIGGAVSVLCLFISFLIFPQSVGLFTTFLITIAMTPFMVRLITYEEASTEKEIEGHIEGNFFQRYSNVLSIYSAFFAGMITFLSIAFLILPDVTVQKLFEDQIKEINLIRGSVIFASTFERIVVNNIGVLILSVILSFLFGAGAIFILAWNASILSTAIGLTAKSIGGIHSLPIAVLVYFPHGSLEILAYFIGAIAGGLVSAAFTRKETRMFWPVVKDGLMLVGIAIVILMVAGVIETTSIAISG
;
A
#
# COMPACT_ATOMS: atom_id res chain seq x y z
N MET A 1 -21.35 -2.00 -6.90
CA MET A 1 -21.09 -0.62 -7.38
C MET A 1 -20.65 -0.62 -8.84
N VAL A 2 -20.73 0.53 -9.55
CA VAL A 2 -20.35 0.65 -10.97
C VAL A 2 -18.92 0.16 -11.22
N LEU A 3 -18.00 0.41 -10.30
CA LEU A 3 -16.62 -0.07 -10.36
C LEU A 3 -16.51 -1.62 -10.36
N GLU A 4 -17.45 -2.34 -9.74
CA GLU A 4 -17.46 -3.82 -9.73
C GLU A 4 -17.77 -4.42 -11.09
N ARG A 5 -18.46 -3.68 -11.97
CA ARG A 5 -18.66 -4.09 -13.36
C ARG A 5 -17.46 -3.77 -14.24
N LEU A 6 -16.61 -2.83 -13.83
CA LEU A 6 -15.43 -2.40 -14.59
C LEU A 6 -14.22 -3.30 -14.33
N ILE A 7 -14.10 -3.88 -13.12
CA ILE A 7 -12.95 -4.71 -12.74
C ILE A 7 -13.44 -6.07 -12.25
N SER A 8 -13.32 -7.07 -13.12
CA SER A 8 -13.56 -8.47 -12.76
C SER A 8 -12.35 -9.05 -12.00
N ILE A 9 -12.58 -9.80 -10.92
CA ILE A 9 -11.52 -10.53 -10.22
C ILE A 9 -10.82 -11.50 -11.18
N SER A 10 -11.59 -12.18 -12.06
CA SER A 10 -11.00 -13.15 -12.98
C SER A 10 -10.01 -12.50 -13.94
N ASP A 11 -10.33 -11.29 -14.41
CA ASP A 11 -9.44 -10.54 -15.31
C ASP A 11 -8.21 -10.03 -14.55
N ALA A 12 -8.38 -9.55 -13.32
CA ALA A 12 -7.27 -9.10 -12.48
C ALA A 12 -6.31 -10.24 -12.12
N LEU A 13 -6.80 -11.45 -11.87
CA LEU A 13 -5.97 -12.64 -11.60
C LEU A 13 -5.22 -13.11 -12.84
N LYS A 14 -5.85 -13.06 -14.03
CA LYS A 14 -5.20 -13.45 -15.30
C LYS A 14 -4.17 -12.42 -15.75
N HIS A 15 -4.44 -11.13 -15.53
CA HIS A 15 -3.63 -10.03 -16.01
C HIS A 15 -3.41 -8.97 -14.92
N PRO A 16 -2.63 -9.27 -13.87
CA PRO A 16 -2.42 -8.36 -12.74
C PRO A 16 -1.81 -7.02 -13.17
N GLY A 17 -1.03 -6.98 -14.25
CA GLY A 17 -0.43 -5.76 -14.79
C GLY A 17 -1.43 -4.67 -15.19
N TRP A 18 -2.66 -5.03 -15.60
CA TRP A 18 -3.70 -4.02 -15.91
C TRP A 18 -4.10 -3.18 -14.70
N MET A 19 -3.90 -3.71 -13.49
CA MET A 19 -4.18 -2.99 -12.25
C MET A 19 -3.29 -1.77 -12.06
N TYR A 20 -2.13 -1.72 -12.72
CA TYR A 20 -1.27 -0.53 -12.77
C TYR A 20 -1.99 0.67 -13.40
N ILE A 21 -2.60 0.48 -14.56
CA ILE A 21 -3.35 1.54 -15.24
C ILE A 21 -4.58 1.93 -14.44
N ILE A 22 -5.28 0.95 -13.85
CA ILE A 22 -6.44 1.20 -12.98
C ILE A 22 -6.04 2.05 -11.76
N GLY A 23 -4.96 1.68 -11.07
CA GLY A 23 -4.48 2.42 -9.89
C GLY A 23 -4.06 3.84 -10.23
N GLY A 24 -3.38 4.03 -11.35
CA GLY A 24 -3.04 5.36 -11.86
C GLY A 24 -4.27 6.21 -12.21
N ALA A 25 -5.21 5.66 -12.98
CA ALA A 25 -6.41 6.38 -13.41
C ALA A 25 -7.33 6.72 -12.24
N VAL A 26 -7.58 5.77 -11.34
CA VAL A 26 -8.43 5.99 -10.15
C VAL A 26 -7.79 7.03 -9.24
N SER A 27 -6.48 6.97 -8.99
CA SER A 27 -5.81 7.94 -8.11
C SER A 27 -5.84 9.37 -8.65
N VAL A 28 -5.59 9.57 -9.96
CA VAL A 28 -5.67 10.90 -10.59
C VAL A 28 -7.11 11.42 -10.60
N LEU A 29 -8.09 10.55 -10.89
CA LEU A 29 -9.51 10.94 -10.85
C LEU A 29 -9.93 11.35 -9.43
N CYS A 30 -9.56 10.57 -8.41
CA CYS A 30 -9.84 10.90 -7.01
C CYS A 30 -9.13 12.19 -6.59
N LEU A 31 -7.89 12.43 -7.03
CA LEU A 31 -7.16 13.67 -6.76
C LEU A 31 -7.89 14.88 -7.34
N PHE A 32 -8.35 14.76 -8.59
CA PHE A 32 -9.12 15.80 -9.27
C PHE A 32 -10.45 16.09 -8.56
N ILE A 33 -11.21 15.05 -8.18
CA ILE A 33 -12.47 15.21 -7.45
C ILE A 33 -12.22 15.86 -6.09
N SER A 34 -11.21 15.42 -5.34
CA SER A 34 -10.86 16.00 -4.04
C SER A 34 -10.48 17.47 -4.13
N PHE A 35 -9.75 17.85 -5.18
CA PHE A 35 -9.39 19.25 -5.42
C PHE A 35 -10.62 20.15 -5.64
N LEU A 36 -11.64 19.64 -6.34
CA LEU A 36 -12.87 20.38 -6.62
C LEU A 36 -13.80 20.49 -5.40
N ILE A 37 -13.95 19.40 -4.65
CA ILE A 37 -14.98 19.29 -3.60
C ILE A 37 -14.42 19.62 -2.21
N PHE A 38 -13.17 19.25 -1.93
CA PHE A 38 -12.56 19.30 -0.59
C PHE A 38 -11.25 20.11 -0.57
N PRO A 39 -11.28 21.41 -0.92
CA PRO A 39 -10.07 22.21 -1.10
C PRO A 39 -9.24 22.44 0.17
N GLN A 40 -9.75 22.08 1.36
CA GLN A 40 -9.08 22.23 2.65
C GLN A 40 -8.18 21.04 3.03
N SER A 41 -8.40 19.84 2.47
CA SER A 41 -7.60 18.64 2.78
C SER A 41 -7.60 17.68 1.60
N VAL A 42 -7.08 18.17 0.48
CA VAL A 42 -7.13 17.46 -0.81
C VAL A 42 -6.43 16.10 -0.71
N GLY A 43 -5.31 16.03 0.01
CA GLY A 43 -4.52 14.81 0.17
C GLY A 43 -5.31 13.71 0.90
N LEU A 44 -5.88 14.01 2.07
CA LEU A 44 -6.66 13.06 2.86
C LEU A 44 -7.94 12.62 2.13
N PHE A 45 -8.66 13.54 1.49
CA PHE A 45 -9.87 13.18 0.75
C PHE A 45 -9.55 12.34 -0.50
N THR A 46 -8.39 12.53 -1.12
CA THR A 46 -7.94 11.70 -2.24
C THR A 46 -7.78 10.26 -1.80
N THR A 47 -7.11 10.01 -0.67
CA THR A 47 -6.91 8.65 -0.16
C THR A 47 -8.22 8.01 0.31
N PHE A 48 -9.11 8.81 0.91
CA PHE A 48 -10.45 8.38 1.29
C PHE A 48 -11.30 7.98 0.08
N LEU A 49 -11.33 8.79 -0.99
CA LEU A 49 -12.08 8.46 -2.20
C LEU A 49 -11.52 7.22 -2.91
N ILE A 50 -10.19 7.06 -2.97
CA ILE A 50 -9.58 5.84 -3.50
C ILE A 50 -10.02 4.63 -2.67
N THR A 51 -10.05 4.76 -1.35
CA THR A 51 -10.50 3.70 -0.44
C THR A 51 -11.93 3.31 -0.75
N ILE A 52 -12.87 4.26 -0.86
CA ILE A 52 -14.27 3.97 -1.20
C ILE A 52 -14.37 3.29 -2.56
N ALA A 53 -13.64 3.79 -3.56
CA ALA A 53 -13.68 3.23 -4.90
C ALA A 53 -13.18 1.78 -4.94
N MET A 54 -12.10 1.46 -4.23
CA MET A 54 -11.40 0.19 -4.36
C MET A 54 -11.75 -0.86 -3.30
N THR A 55 -12.33 -0.47 -2.17
CA THR A 55 -12.76 -1.40 -1.12
C THR A 55 -13.62 -2.55 -1.64
N PRO A 56 -14.66 -2.32 -2.47
CA PRO A 56 -15.50 -3.43 -2.97
C PRO A 56 -14.71 -4.47 -3.76
N PHE A 57 -13.75 -4.03 -4.58
CA PHE A 57 -12.89 -4.93 -5.35
C PHE A 57 -11.94 -5.70 -4.43
N MET A 58 -11.27 -5.02 -3.50
CA MET A 58 -10.28 -5.65 -2.63
C MET A 58 -10.91 -6.61 -1.61
N VAL A 59 -12.09 -6.28 -1.05
CA VAL A 59 -12.82 -7.21 -0.18
C VAL A 59 -13.11 -8.51 -0.92
N ARG A 60 -13.60 -8.41 -2.16
CA ARG A 60 -13.87 -9.59 -2.98
C ARG A 60 -12.60 -10.37 -3.32
N LEU A 61 -11.49 -9.68 -3.59
CA LEU A 61 -10.19 -10.31 -3.84
C LEU A 61 -9.70 -11.09 -2.62
N ILE A 62 -9.82 -10.51 -1.42
CA ILE A 62 -9.47 -11.15 -0.16
C ILE A 62 -10.39 -12.35 0.13
N THR A 63 -11.69 -12.22 -0.10
CA THR A 63 -12.63 -13.35 0.06
C THR A 63 -12.32 -14.48 -0.93
N TYR A 64 -11.94 -14.15 -2.17
CA TYR A 64 -11.48 -15.15 -3.13
C TYR A 64 -10.20 -15.86 -2.66
N GLU A 65 -9.26 -15.10 -2.11
CA GLU A 65 -8.01 -15.64 -1.59
C GLU A 65 -8.24 -16.54 -0.38
N GLU A 66 -9.10 -16.13 0.56
CA GLU A 66 -9.46 -16.94 1.72
C GLU A 66 -10.03 -18.30 1.30
N ALA A 67 -10.99 -18.31 0.37
CA ALA A 67 -11.58 -19.54 -0.13
C ALA A 67 -10.59 -20.42 -0.91
N SER A 68 -9.53 -19.81 -1.48
CA SER A 68 -8.44 -20.54 -2.14
C SER A 68 -7.49 -21.15 -1.11
N THR A 69 -7.13 -20.39 -0.08
CA THR A 69 -6.30 -20.84 1.04
C THR A 69 -6.95 -22.00 1.80
N GLU A 70 -8.27 -21.95 2.05
CA GLU A 70 -8.98 -23.07 2.69
C GLU A 70 -8.82 -24.37 1.90
N LYS A 71 -9.05 -24.34 0.57
CA LYS A 71 -8.92 -25.51 -0.30
C LYS A 71 -7.51 -26.08 -0.34
N GLU A 72 -6.49 -25.22 -0.33
CA GLU A 72 -5.09 -25.66 -0.30
C GLU A 72 -4.74 -26.36 1.02
N ILE A 73 -5.21 -25.81 2.14
CA ILE A 73 -4.99 -26.41 3.47
C ILE A 73 -5.71 -27.76 3.57
N GLU A 74 -6.97 -27.85 3.13
CA GLU A 74 -7.73 -29.11 3.12
C GLU A 74 -7.11 -30.17 2.20
N GLY A 75 -6.62 -29.75 1.03
CA GLY A 75 -5.97 -30.63 0.06
C GLY A 75 -4.56 -31.05 0.44
N HIS A 76 -4.04 -30.61 1.60
CA HIS A 76 -2.63 -30.78 2.00
C HIS A 76 -1.64 -30.34 0.90
N ILE A 77 -2.00 -29.29 0.16
CA ILE A 77 -1.16 -28.76 -0.91
C ILE A 77 -0.09 -27.88 -0.25
N GLU A 78 1.12 -28.43 -0.14
CA GLU A 78 2.29 -27.68 0.29
C GLU A 78 2.81 -26.83 -0.86
N GLY A 79 2.64 -25.52 -0.76
CA GLY A 79 3.23 -24.52 -1.66
C GLY A 79 4.08 -23.54 -0.87
N ASN A 80 5.09 -22.95 -1.52
CA ASN A 80 5.84 -21.87 -0.89
C ASN A 80 4.90 -20.68 -0.62
N PHE A 81 5.06 -20.01 0.53
CA PHE A 81 4.27 -18.84 0.94
C PHE A 81 4.07 -17.83 -0.20
N PHE A 82 5.16 -17.41 -0.85
CA PHE A 82 5.10 -16.44 -1.94
C PHE A 82 4.35 -16.95 -3.17
N GLN A 83 4.33 -18.27 -3.41
CA GLN A 83 3.60 -18.86 -4.53
C GLN A 83 2.09 -18.80 -4.27
N ARG A 84 1.65 -19.15 -3.05
CA ARG A 84 0.24 -19.09 -2.62
C ARG A 84 -0.33 -17.69 -2.84
N TYR A 85 0.29 -16.69 -2.23
CA TYR A 85 -0.22 -15.30 -2.26
C TYR A 85 0.27 -14.49 -3.47
N SER A 86 0.99 -15.09 -4.41
CA SER A 86 1.62 -14.40 -5.55
C SER A 86 0.63 -13.56 -6.36
N ASN A 87 -0.56 -14.10 -6.61
CA ASN A 87 -1.57 -13.46 -7.44
C ASN A 87 -2.12 -12.19 -6.78
N VAL A 88 -2.51 -12.27 -5.51
CA VAL A 88 -3.04 -11.12 -4.76
C VAL A 88 -1.95 -10.08 -4.54
N LEU A 89 -0.73 -10.51 -4.16
CA LEU A 89 0.40 -9.60 -3.99
C LEU A 89 0.75 -8.89 -5.30
N SER A 90 0.67 -9.57 -6.45
CA SER A 90 0.90 -8.96 -7.77
C SER A 90 -0.17 -7.92 -8.12
N ILE A 91 -1.45 -8.20 -7.81
CA ILE A 91 -2.55 -7.25 -8.02
C ILE A 91 -2.36 -5.99 -7.17
N TYR A 92 -2.07 -6.15 -5.87
CA TYR A 92 -1.78 -5.04 -4.97
C TYR A 92 -0.58 -4.25 -5.48
N SER A 93 0.52 -4.92 -5.79
CA SER A 93 1.76 -4.28 -6.25
C SER A 93 1.54 -3.48 -7.53
N ALA A 94 0.86 -4.05 -8.53
CA ALA A 94 0.54 -3.34 -9.76
C ALA A 94 -0.34 -2.11 -9.48
N PHE A 95 -1.43 -2.25 -8.71
CA PHE A 95 -2.33 -1.15 -8.36
C PHE A 95 -1.60 0.01 -7.68
N PHE A 96 -0.83 -0.26 -6.62
CA PHE A 96 -0.12 0.78 -5.87
C PHE A 96 1.08 1.34 -6.63
N ALA A 97 1.78 0.55 -7.45
CA ALA A 97 2.80 1.08 -8.35
C ALA A 97 2.21 2.07 -9.37
N GLY A 98 1.01 1.78 -9.86
CA GLY A 98 0.24 2.68 -10.73
C GLY A 98 -0.09 3.99 -10.04
N MET A 99 -0.63 3.92 -8.82
CA MET A 99 -0.89 5.09 -7.98
C MET A 99 0.38 5.92 -7.76
N ILE A 100 1.48 5.27 -7.36
CA ILE A 100 2.74 5.96 -7.08
C ILE A 100 3.23 6.72 -8.32
N THR A 101 3.28 6.03 -9.46
CA THR A 101 3.80 6.63 -10.69
C THR A 101 2.94 7.81 -11.13
N PHE A 102 1.62 7.64 -11.20
CA PHE A 102 0.73 8.66 -11.75
C PHE A 102 0.63 9.88 -10.83
N LEU A 103 0.61 9.68 -9.50
CA LEU A 103 0.64 10.79 -8.55
C LEU A 103 2.00 11.51 -8.56
N SER A 104 3.12 10.80 -8.70
CA SER A 104 4.44 11.44 -8.89
C SER A 104 4.51 12.25 -10.18
N ILE A 105 3.94 11.75 -11.29
CA ILE A 105 3.84 12.52 -12.54
C ILE A 105 2.96 13.76 -12.34
N ALA A 106 1.79 13.61 -11.70
CA ALA A 106 0.91 14.74 -11.37
C ALA A 106 1.64 15.81 -10.54
N PHE A 107 2.43 15.39 -9.53
CA PHE A 107 3.25 16.28 -8.73
C PHE A 107 4.29 17.06 -9.57
N LEU A 108 4.85 16.43 -10.60
CA LEU A 108 5.92 17.01 -11.42
C LEU A 108 5.42 17.95 -12.50
N ILE A 109 4.25 17.68 -13.09
CA ILE A 109 3.72 18.49 -14.21
C ILE A 109 2.95 19.73 -13.75
N LEU A 110 2.46 19.74 -12.50
CA LEU A 110 1.64 20.83 -11.98
C LEU A 110 2.51 21.98 -11.42
N PRO A 111 2.02 23.25 -11.50
CA PRO A 111 2.69 24.39 -10.91
C PRO A 111 2.89 24.25 -9.39
N ASP A 112 3.96 24.82 -8.84
CA ASP A 112 4.30 24.64 -7.42
C ASP A 112 3.19 25.11 -6.47
N VAL A 113 2.51 26.22 -6.77
CA VAL A 113 1.38 26.72 -5.98
C VAL A 113 0.24 25.69 -5.93
N THR A 114 -0.01 25.02 -7.04
CA THR A 114 -1.03 23.97 -7.16
C THR A 114 -0.60 22.73 -6.38
N VAL A 115 0.65 22.29 -6.57
CA VAL A 115 1.23 21.12 -5.89
C VAL A 115 1.21 21.27 -4.37
N GLN A 116 1.63 22.43 -3.85
CA GLN A 116 1.61 22.71 -2.41
C GLN A 116 0.22 22.57 -1.81
N LYS A 117 -0.82 22.94 -2.57
CA LYS A 117 -2.22 22.78 -2.13
C LYS A 117 -2.73 21.34 -2.25
N LEU A 118 -2.43 20.66 -3.35
CA LEU A 118 -2.92 19.29 -3.61
C LEU A 118 -2.29 18.25 -2.67
N PHE A 119 -1.01 18.43 -2.35
CA PHE A 119 -0.20 17.48 -1.58
C PHE A 119 0.18 18.04 -0.20
N GLU A 120 -0.53 19.05 0.30
CA GLU A 120 -0.22 19.73 1.57
C GLU A 120 -0.12 18.73 2.73
N ASP A 121 -1.10 17.84 2.82
CA ASP A 121 -1.19 16.82 3.87
C ASP A 121 0.02 15.86 3.82
N GLN A 122 0.40 15.41 2.63
CA GLN A 122 1.56 14.55 2.42
C GLN A 122 2.88 15.26 2.73
N ILE A 123 3.02 16.53 2.32
CA ILE A 123 4.22 17.33 2.59
C ILE A 123 4.38 17.56 4.11
N LYS A 124 3.28 17.86 4.82
CA LYS A 124 3.29 17.98 6.29
C LYS A 124 3.75 16.67 6.93
N GLU A 125 3.21 15.54 6.50
CA GLU A 125 3.59 14.23 7.03
C GLU A 125 5.07 13.93 6.80
N ILE A 126 5.59 14.19 5.60
CA ILE A 126 7.03 14.04 5.29
C ILE A 126 7.88 14.91 6.23
N ASN A 127 7.46 16.15 6.49
CA ASN A 127 8.19 17.05 7.38
C ASN A 127 8.13 16.60 8.84
N LEU A 128 7.02 16.02 9.32
CA LEU A 128 6.93 15.41 10.65
C LEU A 128 7.87 14.20 10.78
N ILE A 129 7.87 13.33 9.77
CA ILE A 129 8.78 12.17 9.67
C ILE A 129 10.24 12.60 9.52
N ARG A 130 10.56 13.80 9.04
CA ARG A 130 11.94 14.31 9.03
C ARG A 130 12.32 15.06 10.32
N GLY A 131 11.37 15.80 10.91
CA GLY A 131 11.63 16.76 11.98
C GLY A 131 11.55 16.25 13.42
N SER A 132 11.01 15.06 13.71
CA SER A 132 10.99 14.53 15.09
C SER A 132 12.36 14.00 15.53
N VAL A 133 13.17 14.87 16.15
CA VAL A 133 14.50 14.56 16.67
C VAL A 133 14.60 15.01 18.11
N ILE A 134 14.54 14.10 19.10
CA ILE A 134 15.19 14.32 20.42
C ILE A 134 15.75 13.02 21.07
N PHE A 135 15.20 11.80 20.86
CA PHE A 135 15.55 10.65 21.75
C PHE A 135 15.78 9.23 21.16
N ALA A 136 15.62 8.97 19.86
CA ALA A 136 15.76 7.60 19.29
C ALA A 136 16.83 7.52 18.19
N SER A 137 17.41 6.32 17.98
CA SER A 137 18.27 6.07 16.82
C SER A 137 17.46 6.10 15.51
N THR A 138 18.08 6.49 14.39
CA THR A 138 17.42 6.59 13.07
C THR A 138 16.73 5.28 12.68
N PHE A 139 17.40 4.15 12.93
CA PHE A 139 16.88 2.81 12.65
C PHE A 139 15.63 2.48 13.49
N GLU A 140 15.67 2.69 14.80
CA GLU A 140 14.54 2.42 15.69
C GLU A 140 13.31 3.23 15.27
N ARG A 141 13.50 4.49 14.90
CA ARG A 141 12.43 5.37 14.46
C ARG A 141 11.74 4.86 13.19
N ILE A 142 12.53 4.48 12.18
CA ILE A 142 12.03 3.91 10.92
C ILE A 142 11.23 2.64 11.21
N VAL A 143 11.82 1.72 11.96
CA VAL A 143 11.19 0.42 12.26
C VAL A 143 9.90 0.60 13.07
N VAL A 144 9.89 1.44 14.10
CA VAL A 144 8.69 1.68 14.93
C VAL A 144 7.57 2.31 14.11
N ASN A 145 7.90 3.29 13.26
CA ASN A 145 6.92 3.92 12.37
C ASN A 145 6.28 2.89 11.43
N ASN A 146 7.11 2.10 10.75
CA ASN A 146 6.65 1.10 9.79
C ASN A 146 5.90 -0.06 10.46
N ILE A 147 6.29 -0.47 11.67
CA ILE A 147 5.52 -1.44 12.48
C ILE A 147 4.14 -0.86 12.83
N GLY A 148 4.06 0.43 13.19
CA GLY A 148 2.78 1.10 13.43
C GLY A 148 1.86 1.06 12.21
N VAL A 149 2.40 1.34 11.02
CA VAL A 149 1.67 1.25 9.74
C VAL A 149 1.20 -0.18 9.46
N LEU A 150 2.05 -1.19 9.70
CA LEU A 150 1.71 -2.61 9.54
C LEU A 150 0.57 -3.02 10.48
N ILE A 151 0.69 -2.73 11.79
CA ILE A 151 -0.32 -3.08 12.79
C ILE A 151 -1.66 -2.43 12.43
N LEU A 152 -1.65 -1.15 12.08
CA LEU A 152 -2.87 -0.44 11.69
C LEU A 152 -3.49 -1.04 10.42
N SER A 153 -2.67 -1.45 9.44
CA SER A 153 -3.13 -2.14 8.24
C SER A 153 -3.79 -3.48 8.57
N VAL A 154 -3.16 -4.30 9.43
CA VAL A 154 -3.72 -5.58 9.89
C VAL A 154 -5.06 -5.36 10.59
N ILE A 155 -5.13 -4.43 11.55
CA ILE A 155 -6.35 -4.14 12.33
C ILE A 155 -7.47 -3.66 11.42
N LEU A 156 -7.21 -2.68 10.54
CA LEU A 156 -8.25 -2.15 9.65
C LEU A 156 -8.71 -3.18 8.61
N SER A 157 -7.80 -4.01 8.10
CA SER A 157 -8.18 -5.12 7.22
C SER A 157 -9.03 -6.15 7.96
N PHE A 158 -8.69 -6.46 9.21
CA PHE A 158 -9.50 -7.35 10.04
C PHE A 158 -10.90 -6.79 10.31
N LEU A 159 -11.02 -5.51 10.69
CA LEU A 159 -12.30 -4.90 11.06
C LEU A 159 -13.21 -4.64 9.85
N PHE A 160 -12.64 -4.26 8.70
CA PHE A 160 -13.41 -3.80 7.54
C PHE A 160 -13.22 -4.68 6.28
N GLY A 161 -12.60 -5.85 6.42
CA GLY A 161 -12.29 -6.80 5.33
C GLY A 161 -11.14 -6.35 4.42
N ALA A 162 -11.15 -5.10 3.97
CA ALA A 162 -10.08 -4.50 3.16
C ALA A 162 -9.74 -3.06 3.61
N GLY A 163 -9.97 -2.73 4.89
CA GLY A 163 -9.74 -1.39 5.44
C GLY A 163 -8.28 -0.91 5.35
N ALA A 164 -7.32 -1.81 5.15
CA ALA A 164 -5.92 -1.48 4.91
C ALA A 164 -5.71 -0.58 3.67
N ILE A 165 -6.61 -0.58 2.68
CA ILE A 165 -6.47 0.25 1.47
C ILE A 165 -6.27 1.72 1.83
N PHE A 166 -6.93 2.21 2.87
CA PHE A 166 -6.78 3.59 3.32
C PHE A 166 -5.33 3.90 3.71
N ILE A 167 -4.72 3.03 4.51
CA ILE A 167 -3.34 3.18 4.99
C ILE A 167 -2.34 3.01 3.86
N LEU A 168 -2.59 2.05 2.97
CA LEU A 168 -1.75 1.78 1.81
C LEU A 168 -1.82 2.93 0.79
N ALA A 169 -3.01 3.49 0.53
CA ALA A 169 -3.19 4.64 -0.37
C ALA A 169 -2.56 5.90 0.22
N TRP A 170 -2.68 6.09 1.54
CA TRP A 170 -2.00 7.17 2.25
C TRP A 170 -0.48 7.07 2.12
N ASN A 171 0.12 5.91 2.43
CA ASN A 171 1.55 5.68 2.27
C ASN A 171 2.02 5.84 0.81
N ALA A 172 1.27 5.29 -0.15
CA ALA A 172 1.58 5.45 -1.56
C ALA A 172 1.56 6.93 -1.98
N SER A 173 0.60 7.74 -1.50
CA SER A 173 0.55 9.17 -1.79
C SER A 173 1.72 9.96 -1.18
N ILE A 174 2.17 9.58 0.03
CA ILE A 174 3.36 10.16 0.68
C ILE A 174 4.60 9.82 -0.14
N LEU A 175 4.77 8.55 -0.49
CA LEU A 175 5.90 8.11 -1.31
C LEU A 175 5.91 8.80 -2.68
N SER A 176 4.74 8.96 -3.31
CA SER A 176 4.59 9.69 -4.58
C SER A 176 5.09 11.13 -4.47
N THR A 177 4.74 11.78 -3.35
CA THR A 177 5.12 13.16 -3.02
C THR A 177 6.62 13.27 -2.77
N ALA A 178 7.20 12.32 -2.01
CA ALA A 178 8.64 12.25 -1.75
C ALA A 178 9.45 12.04 -3.05
N ILE A 179 9.01 11.11 -3.92
CA ILE A 179 9.59 10.91 -5.24
C ILE A 179 9.48 12.20 -6.08
N GLY A 180 8.33 12.85 -6.07
CA GLY A 180 8.11 14.11 -6.80
C GLY A 180 9.03 15.24 -6.33
N LEU A 181 9.18 15.42 -5.01
CA LEU A 181 10.11 16.39 -4.42
C LEU A 181 11.56 16.10 -4.81
N THR A 182 11.98 14.84 -4.71
CA THR A 182 13.35 14.40 -5.06
C THR A 182 13.62 14.55 -6.56
N ALA A 183 12.65 14.22 -7.41
CA ALA A 183 12.77 14.46 -8.84
C ALA A 183 12.88 15.97 -9.13
N LYS A 184 12.07 16.83 -8.51
CA LYS A 184 12.23 18.29 -8.67
C LYS A 184 13.61 18.80 -8.25
N SER A 185 14.20 18.26 -7.18
CA SER A 185 15.52 18.69 -6.71
C SER A 185 16.69 18.22 -7.58
N ILE A 186 16.54 17.09 -8.29
CA ILE A 186 17.62 16.54 -9.14
C ILE A 186 17.59 17.15 -10.55
N GLY A 187 16.41 17.26 -11.16
CA GLY A 187 16.30 17.69 -12.57
C GLY A 187 14.88 17.67 -13.16
N GLY A 188 13.85 17.67 -12.31
CA GLY A 188 12.45 17.62 -12.73
C GLY A 188 12.03 16.25 -13.29
N ILE A 189 11.22 16.27 -14.34
CA ILE A 189 10.58 15.05 -14.88
C ILE A 189 11.60 14.02 -15.41
N HIS A 190 12.72 14.47 -15.98
CA HIS A 190 13.75 13.58 -16.52
C HIS A 190 14.45 12.76 -15.43
N SER A 191 14.49 13.27 -14.20
CA SER A 191 15.03 12.56 -13.05
C SER A 191 14.03 11.66 -12.34
N LEU A 192 12.79 11.53 -12.82
CA LEU A 192 11.79 10.66 -12.19
C LEU A 192 12.29 9.20 -12.01
N PRO A 193 12.90 8.54 -13.02
CA PRO A 193 13.40 7.18 -12.83
C PRO A 193 14.46 7.08 -11.72
N ILE A 194 15.37 8.06 -11.66
CA ILE A 194 16.41 8.13 -10.65
C ILE A 194 15.80 8.38 -9.27
N ALA A 195 14.84 9.29 -9.16
CA ALA A 195 14.13 9.58 -7.91
C ALA A 195 13.37 8.35 -7.39
N VAL A 196 12.74 7.55 -8.26
CA VAL A 196 12.12 6.28 -7.88
C VAL A 196 13.17 5.32 -7.31
N LEU A 197 14.33 5.20 -7.95
CA LEU A 197 15.41 4.29 -7.51
C LEU A 197 15.99 4.65 -6.13
N VAL A 198 15.91 5.91 -5.70
CA VAL A 198 16.32 6.33 -4.35
C VAL A 198 15.45 5.65 -3.28
N TYR A 199 14.14 5.53 -3.52
CA TYR A 199 13.21 4.96 -2.55
C TYR A 199 12.95 3.47 -2.77
N PHE A 200 13.17 2.96 -3.98
CA PHE A 200 12.82 1.59 -4.35
C PHE A 200 13.38 0.49 -3.42
N PRO A 201 14.66 0.51 -2.99
CA PRO A 201 15.24 -0.59 -2.21
C PRO A 201 14.53 -0.86 -0.88
N HIS A 202 14.22 0.17 -0.10
CA HIS A 202 13.50 0.02 1.17
C HIS A 202 11.99 0.11 0.96
N GLY A 203 11.51 1.07 0.17
CA GLY A 203 10.07 1.32 -0.03
C GLY A 203 9.32 0.15 -0.66
N SER A 204 9.96 -0.63 -1.55
CA SER A 204 9.33 -1.84 -2.10
C SER A 204 9.13 -2.92 -1.03
N LEU A 205 10.07 -3.07 -0.09
CA LEU A 205 9.98 -4.03 1.01
C LEU A 205 8.96 -3.60 2.06
N GLU A 206 8.90 -2.31 2.40
CA GLU A 206 7.91 -1.75 3.32
C GLU A 206 6.49 -1.97 2.81
N ILE A 207 6.23 -1.55 1.56
CA ILE A 207 4.92 -1.70 0.92
C ILE A 207 4.54 -3.18 0.81
N LEU A 208 5.49 -4.07 0.46
CA LEU A 208 5.27 -5.50 0.44
C LEU A 208 4.86 -6.04 1.81
N ALA A 209 5.54 -5.64 2.88
CA ALA A 209 5.17 -6.03 4.25
C ALA A 209 3.76 -5.55 4.61
N TYR A 210 3.37 -4.35 4.20
CA TYR A 210 2.02 -3.84 4.43
C TYR A 210 0.95 -4.60 3.65
N PHE A 211 1.25 -5.03 2.41
CA PHE A 211 0.34 -5.90 1.66
C PHE A 211 0.16 -7.24 2.35
N ILE A 212 1.24 -7.85 2.83
CA ILE A 212 1.18 -9.10 3.59
C ILE A 212 0.33 -8.93 4.85
N GLY A 213 0.51 -7.83 5.59
CA GLY A 213 -0.33 -7.51 6.75
C GLY A 213 -1.80 -7.26 6.39
N ALA A 214 -2.08 -6.58 5.28
CA ALA A 214 -3.42 -6.36 4.78
C ALA A 214 -4.12 -7.69 4.43
N ILE A 215 -3.42 -8.60 3.75
CA ILE A 215 -3.91 -9.94 3.43
C ILE A 215 -4.16 -10.71 4.73
N ALA A 216 -3.21 -10.68 5.69
CA ALA A 216 -3.35 -11.36 6.97
C ALA A 216 -4.60 -10.96 7.74
N GLY A 217 -4.83 -9.65 7.93
CA GLY A 217 -6.03 -9.16 8.60
C GLY A 217 -7.31 -9.51 7.83
N GLY A 218 -7.26 -9.41 6.49
CA GLY A 218 -8.38 -9.70 5.62
C GLY A 218 -8.80 -11.18 5.62
N LEU A 219 -7.83 -12.10 5.61
CA LEU A 219 -8.08 -13.54 5.71
C LEU A 219 -8.78 -13.88 7.02
N VAL A 220 -8.30 -13.33 8.13
CA VAL A 220 -8.92 -13.52 9.45
C VAL A 220 -10.35 -12.94 9.48
N SER A 221 -10.56 -11.78 8.86
CA SER A 221 -11.90 -11.17 8.71
C SER A 221 -12.87 -12.05 7.93
N ALA A 222 -12.42 -12.58 6.79
CA ALA A 222 -13.22 -13.43 5.91
C ALA A 222 -13.58 -14.76 6.59
N ALA A 223 -12.61 -15.41 7.24
CA ALA A 223 -12.82 -16.64 8.01
C ALA A 223 -13.83 -16.44 9.16
N PHE A 224 -13.75 -15.31 9.86
CA PHE A 224 -14.71 -14.97 10.92
C PHE A 224 -16.14 -14.78 10.37
N THR A 225 -16.27 -14.26 9.15
CA THR A 225 -17.57 -13.96 8.52
C THR A 225 -18.25 -15.22 7.97
N ARG A 226 -17.50 -16.20 7.43
CA ARG A 226 -18.06 -17.40 6.79
C ARG A 226 -18.60 -18.46 7.77
N LYS A 227 -18.31 -18.34 9.08
CA LYS A 227 -18.80 -19.22 10.16
C LYS A 227 -18.46 -20.72 10.00
N GLU A 228 -17.55 -21.09 9.10
CA GLU A 228 -17.06 -22.46 8.96
C GLU A 228 -16.00 -22.75 10.03
N THR A 229 -16.41 -23.46 11.09
CA THR A 229 -15.58 -23.62 12.30
C THR A 229 -14.38 -24.54 12.13
N ARG A 230 -14.37 -25.41 11.12
CA ARG A 230 -13.28 -26.36 10.88
C ARG A 230 -12.01 -25.68 10.38
N MET A 231 -12.15 -24.72 9.46
CA MET A 231 -11.02 -24.06 8.80
C MET A 231 -10.61 -22.74 9.44
N PHE A 232 -11.40 -22.25 10.40
CA PHE A 232 -11.12 -21.01 11.13
C PHE A 232 -9.70 -20.96 11.74
N TRP A 233 -9.35 -21.92 12.60
CA TRP A 233 -8.06 -21.90 13.30
C TRP A 233 -6.84 -22.07 12.38
N PRO A 234 -6.86 -22.98 11.38
CA PRO A 234 -5.80 -23.04 10.37
C PRO A 234 -5.58 -21.70 9.64
N VAL A 235 -6.65 -21.04 9.19
CA VAL A 235 -6.55 -19.74 8.49
C VAL A 235 -6.01 -18.64 9.41
N VAL A 236 -6.46 -18.60 10.67
CA VAL A 236 -5.94 -17.64 11.66
C VAL A 236 -4.46 -17.85 11.93
N LYS A 237 -4.01 -19.11 12.08
CA LYS A 237 -2.60 -19.44 12.28
C LYS A 237 -1.76 -19.01 11.08
N ASP A 238 -2.25 -19.24 9.87
CA ASP A 238 -1.58 -18.79 8.64
C ASP A 238 -1.46 -17.26 8.63
N GLY A 239 -2.56 -16.53 8.90
CA GLY A 239 -2.55 -15.07 9.02
C GLY A 239 -1.58 -14.52 10.07
N LEU A 240 -1.44 -15.18 11.23
CA LEU A 240 -0.43 -14.78 12.23
C LEU A 240 1.01 -15.02 11.73
N MET A 241 1.25 -16.11 11.01
CA MET A 241 2.53 -16.36 10.34
C MET A 241 2.86 -15.26 9.32
N LEU A 242 1.86 -14.80 8.56
CA LEU A 242 2.02 -13.68 7.61
C LEU A 242 2.49 -12.40 8.29
N VAL A 243 1.91 -12.06 9.45
CA VAL A 243 2.34 -10.89 10.23
C VAL A 243 3.79 -11.05 10.68
N GLY A 244 4.19 -12.24 11.11
CA GLY A 244 5.59 -12.53 11.46
C GLY A 244 6.55 -12.32 10.28
N ILE A 245 6.19 -12.81 9.09
CA ILE A 245 6.98 -12.59 7.86
C ILE A 245 7.07 -11.10 7.51
N ALA A 246 5.96 -10.37 7.58
CA ALA A 246 5.93 -8.94 7.32
C ALA A 246 6.86 -8.16 8.26
N ILE A 247 6.89 -8.50 9.56
CA ILE A 247 7.80 -7.88 10.53
C ILE A 247 9.26 -8.11 10.13
N VAL A 248 9.64 -9.34 9.75
CA VAL A 248 11.02 -9.64 9.31
C VAL A 248 11.39 -8.81 8.08
N ILE A 249 10.48 -8.67 7.11
CA ILE A 249 10.69 -7.84 5.92
C ILE A 249 10.90 -6.37 6.32
N LEU A 250 10.13 -5.84 7.28
CA LEU A 250 10.29 -4.47 7.78
C LEU A 250 11.64 -4.25 8.47
N MET A 251 12.15 -5.25 9.20
CA MET A 251 13.49 -5.16 9.81
C MET A 251 14.57 -5.02 8.73
N VAL A 252 14.48 -5.81 7.66
CA VAL A 252 15.40 -5.72 6.51
C VAL A 252 15.27 -4.38 5.81
N ALA A 253 14.04 -3.91 5.59
CA ALA A 253 13.78 -2.60 4.97
C ALA A 253 14.39 -1.46 5.78
N GLY A 254 14.22 -1.47 7.10
CA GLY A 254 14.79 -0.44 7.98
C GLY A 254 16.32 -0.41 7.98
N VAL A 255 16.98 -1.56 7.85
CA VAL A 255 18.45 -1.62 7.70
C VAL A 255 18.87 -0.98 6.37
N ILE A 256 18.16 -1.30 5.28
CA ILE A 256 18.44 -0.74 3.95
C ILE A 256 18.23 0.78 3.95
N GLU A 257 17.14 1.27 4.54
CA GLU A 257 16.89 2.71 4.61
C GLU A 257 17.95 3.43 5.46
N THR A 258 18.28 2.88 6.63
CA THR A 258 19.29 3.48 7.53
C THR A 258 20.65 3.57 6.86
N THR A 259 21.07 2.52 6.14
CA THR A 259 22.34 2.53 5.39
C THR A 259 22.30 3.48 4.20
N SER A 260 21.18 3.55 3.47
CA SER A 260 20.99 4.51 2.37
C SER A 260 21.12 5.95 2.86
N ILE A 261 20.50 6.29 4.00
CA ILE A 261 20.57 7.63 4.60
C ILE A 261 22.02 7.94 5.00
N ALA A 262 22.71 7.00 5.65
CA ALA A 262 24.10 7.17 6.09
C ALA A 262 25.10 7.37 4.95
N ILE A 263 24.83 6.84 3.75
CA ILE A 263 25.68 7.03 2.55
C ILE A 263 25.39 8.37 1.86
N SER A 264 24.17 8.89 1.98
CA SER A 264 23.71 10.11 1.30
C SER A 264 23.91 11.42 2.08
N GLY A 265 24.19 11.34 3.38
CA GLY A 265 24.48 12.48 4.26
C GLY A 265 25.97 12.72 4.43
#